data_AF-A0A956WE95-F1
#
_entry.id   AF-A0A956WE95-F1
#
_cell.length_a   1.000
_cell.length_b   1.000
_cell.length_c   1.000
_cell.angle_alpha   90.00
_cell.angle_beta   90.00
_cell.angle_gamma   90.00
#
_symmetry.space_group_name_H-M   'P 1'
#
loop_
_entity.id
_entity.type
_entity.pdbx_description
1 polymer ?
#
loop_
_entity_poly.entity_id
_entity_poly.type
_entity_poly.pdbx_seq_one_letter_code
_entity_poly.pdbx_strand_id
1 'polypeptide(L)'
;SPTATNTAVPPQDTAPVEEQAPADAGTTVESASTDENTSVAPADTGDIFMAGDLVVVAEGPLNLRSAAGTSSSSVGSLTVGTQLTIVTGPVAATGYNWYQVTSSAGQTGWVIVDAIQLVSNAPASFAIGDQVVVFDGPINLRSSAGTGATVIESVPQEALLTILSAPTAANGYTWYQVQTAAGATGWVAADFIELVAAPVPPLDGNLTVGDHAVVVDGPVNLRNAAGTGNAVVGVLQTGDTLTVTGGPVAADSYTWYQVSTAIGSTGWVAGAFLDKLGWTSGDIVYVNTDSLNVRSEAGLNSTVLDTIFQGTTAVITGGPSTVDNRDWYRIDVSGVVSGWVAAEYLALSDAPPVTPPSGSFGAGDWIFVSDPPLNLRDTPSTSGQILASLAGGDGMLVLGETVMGDGYAWNQVENEGITGYVATEYVTGGFALGEVAVVVDGPINLRSAAGTGNQILQSLAQGAQVSVLNVNPQVIDGIYWFQVTTTDSVTGWVAGRYLGPVTA
;
A
#
# COMPACT_ATOMS: atom_id res chain seq x y z
N SER A 1 17.49 -9.38 -62.94
CA SER A 1 18.73 -10.09 -63.28
C SER A 1 19.80 -9.75 -62.26
N PRO A 2 20.74 -10.64 -61.90
CA PRO A 2 20.71 -12.12 -61.76
C PRO A 2 20.71 -12.55 -60.25
N THR A 3 20.28 -13.74 -59.80
CA THR A 3 20.99 -15.08 -59.71
C THR A 3 22.14 -15.06 -58.65
N ALA A 4 22.39 -16.04 -57.74
CA ALA A 4 22.10 -17.49 -57.75
C ALA A 4 22.20 -18.28 -56.38
N THR A 5 21.38 -19.35 -56.24
CA THR A 5 21.62 -20.76 -55.77
C THR A 5 22.30 -21.22 -54.44
N ASN A 6 21.62 -22.20 -53.79
CA ASN A 6 22.05 -23.50 -53.17
C ASN A 6 23.03 -23.52 -51.95
N THR A 7 23.09 -24.55 -51.08
CA THR A 7 22.66 -25.99 -51.13
C THR A 7 22.27 -26.55 -49.72
N ALA A 8 22.03 -27.86 -49.57
CA ALA A 8 21.31 -28.51 -48.44
C ALA A 8 22.14 -29.54 -47.59
N VAL A 9 21.82 -29.69 -46.29
CA VAL A 9 21.42 -30.92 -45.50
C VAL A 9 22.29 -32.22 -45.59
N PRO A 10 22.42 -33.14 -44.57
CA PRO A 10 22.49 -33.13 -43.08
C PRO A 10 23.77 -33.92 -42.57
N PRO A 11 23.81 -34.96 -41.65
CA PRO A 11 23.14 -35.31 -40.37
C PRO A 11 24.05 -35.86 -39.20
N GLN A 12 23.42 -36.22 -38.05
CA GLN A 12 23.68 -37.34 -37.08
C GLN A 12 24.92 -37.49 -36.16
N ASP A 13 24.64 -37.48 -34.84
CA ASP A 13 24.80 -38.57 -33.83
C ASP A 13 26.20 -39.05 -33.34
N THR A 14 26.38 -39.10 -32.00
CA THR A 14 26.94 -40.20 -31.15
C THR A 14 27.44 -39.70 -29.76
N ALA A 15 27.20 -40.51 -28.73
CA ALA A 15 27.84 -40.46 -27.39
C ALA A 15 28.85 -41.64 -27.25
N PRO A 16 29.42 -42.02 -26.07
CA PRO A 16 29.52 -41.38 -24.76
C PRO A 16 30.98 -41.34 -24.22
N VAL A 17 31.20 -40.95 -22.96
CA VAL A 17 32.41 -41.30 -22.18
C VAL A 17 32.01 -41.68 -20.74
N GLU A 18 32.56 -42.80 -20.26
CA GLU A 18 32.49 -43.34 -18.90
C GLU A 18 33.92 -43.42 -18.35
N GLU A 19 34.14 -43.29 -17.04
CA GLU A 19 35.05 -44.16 -16.24
C GLU A 19 35.31 -43.66 -14.79
N GLN A 20 35.38 -44.65 -13.88
CA GLN A 20 36.08 -44.74 -12.57
C GLN A 20 35.45 -44.26 -11.25
N ALA A 21 35.25 -45.26 -10.37
CA ALA A 21 35.28 -45.18 -8.90
C ALA A 21 36.71 -45.44 -8.37
N PRO A 22 36.94 -45.34 -7.05
CA PRO A 22 37.18 -46.60 -6.30
C PRO A 22 36.57 -46.62 -4.88
N ALA A 23 36.72 -47.76 -4.19
CA ALA A 23 36.19 -48.05 -2.84
C ALA A 23 37.29 -48.48 -1.86
N ASP A 24 37.04 -48.42 -0.54
CA ASP A 24 37.63 -49.34 0.46
C ASP A 24 36.82 -49.42 1.79
N ALA A 25 37.15 -50.44 2.62
CA ALA A 25 36.56 -50.94 3.88
C ALA A 25 36.40 -49.95 5.07
N GLY A 26 35.71 -50.25 6.20
CA GLY A 26 34.88 -51.42 6.61
C GLY A 26 35.18 -51.93 8.05
N THR A 27 34.16 -52.07 8.93
CA THR A 27 34.26 -52.80 10.23
C THR A 27 32.91 -53.15 10.93
N THR A 28 32.51 -54.43 10.85
CA THR A 28 32.05 -55.39 11.91
C THR A 28 31.18 -55.05 13.16
N VAL A 29 30.17 -55.92 13.34
CA VAL A 29 29.45 -56.52 14.54
C VAL A 29 28.28 -55.84 15.32
N GLU A 30 27.18 -56.62 15.37
CA GLU A 30 26.28 -57.01 16.49
C GLU A 30 25.04 -56.19 16.95
N SER A 31 23.88 -56.84 16.75
CA SER A 31 22.70 -56.93 17.65
C SER A 31 21.93 -55.69 18.12
N ALA A 32 20.76 -55.44 17.50
CA ALA A 32 19.48 -55.36 18.20
C ALA A 32 18.29 -55.53 17.22
N SER A 33 17.22 -56.17 17.68
CA SER A 33 15.90 -56.17 17.01
C SER A 33 15.05 -54.99 17.50
N THR A 34 14.34 -54.28 16.61
CA THR A 34 12.87 -54.04 16.67
C THR A 34 12.39 -53.05 15.58
N ASP A 35 11.19 -53.32 15.09
CA ASP A 35 10.20 -52.40 14.50
C ASP A 35 10.63 -51.37 13.43
N GLU A 36 10.46 -51.75 12.15
CA GLU A 36 10.13 -50.79 11.09
C GLU A 36 8.61 -50.76 10.84
N ASN A 37 7.91 -49.96 11.66
CA ASN A 37 6.66 -49.33 11.24
C ASN A 37 7.01 -48.13 10.34
N THR A 38 7.29 -48.38 9.06
CA THR A 38 7.51 -47.33 8.07
C THR A 38 6.18 -46.69 7.70
N SER A 39 5.78 -45.68 8.49
CA SER A 39 4.68 -44.79 8.14
C SER A 39 5.07 -43.91 6.95
N VAL A 40 4.92 -44.44 5.75
CA VAL A 40 4.90 -43.63 4.53
C VAL A 40 3.71 -42.67 4.66
N ALA A 41 3.96 -41.38 4.52
CA ALA A 41 2.89 -40.39 4.45
C ALA A 41 2.00 -40.72 3.23
N PRO A 42 0.66 -40.66 3.34
CA PRO A 42 -0.22 -40.92 2.20
C PRO A 42 0.13 -39.98 1.04
N ALA A 43 0.11 -40.51 -0.18
CA ALA A 43 0.32 -39.72 -1.37
C ALA A 43 -0.78 -38.65 -1.48
N ASP A 44 -0.38 -37.46 -1.94
CA ASP A 44 -1.29 -36.36 -2.25
C ASP A 44 -1.96 -36.63 -3.60
N THR A 45 -3.01 -37.45 -3.58
CA THR A 45 -4.01 -37.51 -4.64
C THR A 45 -5.05 -36.43 -4.34
N GLY A 46 -4.99 -35.31 -5.06
CA GLY A 46 -5.71 -34.06 -4.77
C GLY A 46 -7.24 -34.08 -4.89
N ASP A 47 -7.86 -35.26 -4.85
CA ASP A 47 -9.30 -35.46 -4.86
C ASP A 47 -9.84 -35.52 -3.41
N ILE A 48 -10.40 -34.41 -2.95
CA ILE A 48 -11.11 -34.32 -1.66
C ILE A 48 -12.61 -34.50 -1.92
N PHE A 49 -13.23 -35.49 -1.29
CA PHE A 49 -14.67 -35.74 -1.42
C PHE A 49 -15.44 -35.30 -0.16
N MET A 50 -16.66 -34.80 -0.37
CA MET A 50 -17.56 -34.31 0.67
C MET A 50 -18.66 -35.33 0.99
N ALA A 51 -19.21 -35.27 2.21
CA ALA A 51 -20.33 -36.12 2.59
C ALA A 51 -21.56 -35.83 1.70
N GLY A 52 -22.10 -36.88 1.08
CA GLY A 52 -23.17 -36.81 0.09
C GLY A 52 -22.71 -36.95 -1.36
N ASP A 53 -21.41 -36.82 -1.65
CA ASP A 53 -20.88 -36.99 -3.01
C ASP A 53 -21.18 -38.40 -3.55
N LEU A 54 -21.56 -38.48 -4.82
CA LEU A 54 -21.68 -39.73 -5.54
C LEU A 54 -20.33 -40.04 -6.18
N VAL A 55 -19.74 -41.18 -5.82
CA VAL A 55 -18.49 -41.69 -6.37
C VAL A 55 -18.71 -43.08 -6.99
N VAL A 56 -17.77 -43.50 -7.85
CA VAL A 56 -17.76 -44.82 -8.47
C VAL A 56 -16.45 -45.52 -8.19
N VAL A 57 -16.50 -46.84 -7.97
CA VAL A 57 -15.29 -47.68 -7.89
C VAL A 57 -14.60 -47.68 -9.26
N ALA A 58 -13.43 -47.05 -9.35
CA ALA A 58 -12.63 -46.94 -10.57
C ALA A 58 -11.68 -48.13 -10.74
N GLU A 59 -11.12 -48.62 -9.62
CA GLU A 59 -10.20 -49.76 -9.59
C GLU A 59 -10.73 -50.87 -8.68
N GLY A 60 -10.53 -52.15 -9.05
CA GLY A 60 -11.05 -53.25 -8.24
C GLY A 60 -10.54 -54.64 -8.62
N PRO A 61 -10.90 -55.68 -7.84
CA PRO A 61 -11.92 -55.67 -6.78
C PRO A 61 -11.52 -54.87 -5.53
N LEU A 62 -12.34 -53.88 -5.16
CA LEU A 62 -12.08 -53.00 -4.01
C LEU A 62 -12.68 -53.60 -2.73
N ASN A 63 -11.89 -53.66 -1.66
CA ASN A 63 -12.36 -54.16 -0.37
C ASN A 63 -13.10 -53.06 0.40
N LEU A 64 -14.39 -53.26 0.67
CA LEU A 64 -15.15 -52.46 1.62
C LEU A 64 -14.82 -52.97 3.04
N ARG A 65 -14.37 -52.08 3.94
CA ARG A 65 -13.86 -52.48 5.27
C ARG A 65 -14.69 -51.97 6.44
N SER A 66 -14.55 -52.62 7.60
CA SER A 66 -15.28 -52.24 8.82
C SER A 66 -14.78 -50.94 9.47
N ALA A 67 -13.53 -50.54 9.20
CA ALA A 67 -12.91 -49.31 9.70
C ALA A 67 -11.88 -48.77 8.69
N ALA A 68 -11.41 -47.53 8.88
CA ALA A 68 -10.27 -47.01 8.13
C ALA A 68 -9.00 -47.82 8.46
N GLY A 69 -8.37 -48.41 7.45
CA GLY A 69 -7.07 -49.08 7.55
C GLY A 69 -7.00 -50.47 6.92
N THR A 70 -5.85 -50.81 6.32
CA THR A 70 -5.61 -52.08 5.61
C THR A 70 -5.62 -53.33 6.51
N SER A 71 -5.50 -53.17 7.83
CA SER A 71 -5.58 -54.23 8.83
C SER A 71 -7.00 -54.53 9.32
N SER A 72 -7.99 -53.70 8.98
CA SER A 72 -9.38 -53.90 9.40
C SER A 72 -10.11 -54.96 8.55
N SER A 73 -11.11 -55.62 9.14
CA SER A 73 -11.86 -56.69 8.48
C SER A 73 -12.58 -56.20 7.21
N SER A 74 -12.49 -56.97 6.13
CA SER A 74 -13.35 -56.77 4.96
C SER A 74 -14.79 -57.13 5.33
N VAL A 75 -15.73 -56.23 5.05
CA VAL A 75 -17.19 -56.43 5.17
C VAL A 75 -17.83 -56.73 3.81
N GLY A 76 -17.08 -56.57 2.71
CA GLY A 76 -17.54 -56.86 1.35
C GLY A 76 -16.46 -56.57 0.30
N SER A 77 -16.75 -56.93 -0.94
CA SER A 77 -15.93 -56.59 -2.10
C SER A 77 -16.79 -55.94 -3.16
N LEU A 78 -16.31 -54.84 -3.72
CA LEU A 78 -16.99 -53.99 -4.70
C LEU A 78 -16.32 -54.15 -6.06
N THR A 79 -17.13 -54.28 -7.11
CA THR A 79 -16.64 -54.33 -8.49
C THR A 79 -16.45 -52.93 -9.06
N VAL A 80 -15.56 -52.79 -10.05
CA VAL A 80 -15.45 -51.56 -10.85
C VAL A 80 -16.82 -51.17 -11.41
N GLY A 81 -17.14 -49.88 -11.41
CA GLY A 81 -18.45 -49.35 -11.79
C GLY A 81 -19.50 -49.32 -10.67
N THR A 82 -19.21 -49.81 -9.46
CA THR A 82 -20.15 -49.73 -8.32
C THR A 82 -20.29 -48.28 -7.85
N GLN A 83 -21.51 -47.75 -7.85
CA GLN A 83 -21.82 -46.43 -7.29
C GLN A 83 -21.92 -46.48 -5.76
N LEU A 84 -21.40 -45.43 -5.14
CA LEU A 84 -21.27 -45.24 -3.69
C LEU A 84 -21.57 -43.79 -3.33
N THR A 85 -22.18 -43.54 -2.19
CA THR A 85 -22.31 -42.21 -1.60
C THR A 85 -21.29 -42.04 -0.48
N ILE A 86 -20.53 -40.95 -0.46
CA ILE A 86 -19.63 -40.61 0.64
C ILE A 86 -20.44 -40.28 1.89
N VAL A 87 -20.05 -40.85 3.03
CA VAL A 87 -20.67 -40.62 4.34
C VAL A 87 -19.81 -39.70 5.20
N THR A 88 -18.50 -39.95 5.24
CA THR A 88 -17.52 -39.10 5.95
C THR A 88 -16.08 -39.45 5.55
N GLY A 89 -15.13 -38.55 5.83
CA GLY A 89 -13.71 -38.67 5.51
C GLY A 89 -13.12 -37.30 5.13
N PRO A 90 -11.84 -37.24 4.73
CA PRO A 90 -10.88 -38.34 4.75
C PRO A 90 -10.40 -38.67 6.17
N VAL A 91 -10.09 -39.95 6.41
CA VAL A 91 -9.37 -40.42 7.61
C VAL A 91 -8.05 -41.04 7.17
N ALA A 92 -6.93 -40.43 7.54
CA ALA A 92 -5.60 -40.95 7.25
C ALA A 92 -5.32 -42.20 8.12
N ALA A 93 -5.14 -43.36 7.49
CA ALA A 93 -4.82 -44.62 8.18
C ALA A 93 -4.01 -45.57 7.29
N THR A 94 -3.02 -46.25 7.88
CA THR A 94 -2.18 -47.26 7.20
C THR A 94 -1.54 -46.79 5.88
N GLY A 95 -1.19 -45.51 5.77
CA GLY A 95 -0.58 -44.91 4.56
C GLY A 95 -1.55 -44.51 3.45
N TYR A 96 -2.87 -44.52 3.70
CA TYR A 96 -3.89 -44.10 2.73
C TYR A 96 -4.92 -43.15 3.38
N ASN A 97 -5.59 -42.35 2.55
CA ASN A 97 -6.79 -41.61 2.93
C ASN A 97 -8.02 -42.49 2.73
N TRP A 98 -8.82 -42.67 3.78
CA TRP A 98 -10.02 -43.50 3.78
C TRP A 98 -11.28 -42.67 3.86
N TYR A 99 -12.28 -43.04 3.06
CA TYR A 99 -13.64 -42.50 3.15
C TYR A 99 -14.61 -43.60 3.58
N GLN A 100 -15.53 -43.25 4.49
CA GLN A 100 -16.69 -44.07 4.75
C GLN A 100 -17.71 -43.84 3.62
N VAL A 101 -18.27 -44.92 3.10
CA VAL A 101 -19.18 -44.94 1.96
C VAL A 101 -20.37 -45.84 2.23
N THR A 102 -21.51 -45.53 1.58
CA THR A 102 -22.69 -46.39 1.53
C THR A 102 -23.05 -46.72 0.09
N SER A 103 -23.26 -47.99 -0.23
CA SER A 103 -23.73 -48.42 -1.56
C SER A 103 -25.24 -48.24 -1.72
N SER A 104 -25.73 -48.25 -2.96
CA SER A 104 -27.17 -48.24 -3.26
C SER A 104 -27.95 -49.44 -2.69
N ALA A 105 -27.25 -50.51 -2.30
CA ALA A 105 -27.80 -51.67 -1.59
C ALA A 105 -27.82 -51.50 -0.05
N GLY A 106 -27.43 -50.33 0.48
CA GLY A 106 -27.41 -50.02 1.91
C GLY A 106 -26.23 -50.60 2.69
N GLN A 107 -25.18 -51.07 2.02
CA GLN A 107 -23.97 -51.56 2.69
C GLN A 107 -23.04 -50.38 2.99
N THR A 108 -22.63 -50.24 4.25
CA THR A 108 -21.72 -49.18 4.71
C THR A 108 -20.37 -49.74 5.13
N GLY A 109 -19.29 -49.05 4.79
CA GLY A 109 -17.92 -49.39 5.20
C GLY A 109 -16.91 -48.37 4.68
N TRP A 110 -15.62 -48.70 4.77
CA TRP A 110 -14.53 -47.80 4.40
C TRP A 110 -13.78 -48.29 3.15
N VAL A 111 -13.40 -47.34 2.29
CA VAL A 111 -12.60 -47.54 1.08
C VAL A 111 -11.46 -46.51 1.00
N ILE A 112 -10.42 -46.79 0.22
CA ILE A 112 -9.32 -45.85 -0.06
C ILE A 112 -9.71 -44.88 -1.16
N VAL A 113 -9.22 -43.63 -1.07
CA VAL A 113 -9.47 -42.57 -2.06
C VAL A 113 -9.04 -42.98 -3.48
N ASP A 114 -7.87 -43.59 -3.63
CA ASP A 114 -7.26 -43.88 -4.94
C ASP A 114 -8.05 -44.88 -5.81
N ALA A 115 -9.00 -45.62 -5.21
CA ALA A 115 -9.80 -46.63 -5.91
C ALA A 115 -11.22 -46.14 -6.27
N ILE A 116 -11.57 -44.88 -5.96
CA ILE A 116 -12.86 -44.27 -6.25
C ILE A 116 -12.68 -42.96 -7.04
N GLN A 117 -13.66 -42.63 -7.87
CA GLN A 117 -13.68 -41.39 -8.66
C GLN A 117 -15.02 -40.68 -8.50
N LEU A 118 -15.00 -39.34 -8.50
CA LEU A 118 -16.21 -38.51 -8.44
C LEU A 118 -17.10 -38.74 -9.66
N VAL A 119 -18.39 -38.97 -9.42
CA VAL A 119 -19.46 -39.01 -10.44
C VAL A 119 -20.24 -37.70 -10.43
N SER A 120 -20.60 -37.23 -9.24
CA SER A 120 -21.23 -35.93 -9.02
C SER A 120 -21.08 -35.50 -7.57
N ASN A 121 -20.96 -34.19 -7.33
CA ASN A 121 -21.00 -33.63 -5.97
C ASN A 121 -22.34 -33.93 -5.27
N ALA A 122 -22.36 -33.84 -3.95
CA ALA A 122 -23.58 -33.81 -3.16
C ALA A 122 -24.51 -32.69 -3.67
N PRO A 123 -25.84 -32.92 -3.80
CA PRO A 123 -26.77 -31.84 -4.07
C PRO A 123 -26.70 -30.80 -2.95
N ALA A 124 -26.51 -29.53 -3.30
CA ALA A 124 -26.46 -28.44 -2.33
C ALA A 124 -27.75 -28.42 -1.49
N SER A 125 -27.60 -28.47 -0.16
CA SER A 125 -28.72 -28.51 0.78
C SER A 125 -29.01 -27.12 1.35
N PHE A 126 -30.07 -26.49 0.88
CA PHE A 126 -30.55 -25.20 1.38
C PHE A 126 -31.61 -25.34 2.48
N ALA A 127 -31.65 -24.37 3.38
CA ALA A 127 -32.68 -24.17 4.39
C ALA A 127 -33.76 -23.18 3.91
N ILE A 128 -34.93 -23.22 4.55
CA ILE A 128 -36.02 -22.29 4.27
C ILE A 128 -35.62 -20.88 4.76
N GLY A 129 -35.69 -19.90 3.86
CA GLY A 129 -35.25 -18.52 4.08
C GLY A 129 -33.89 -18.19 3.48
N ASP A 130 -33.10 -19.18 3.05
CA ASP A 130 -31.81 -18.94 2.41
C ASP A 130 -31.98 -18.14 1.12
N GLN A 131 -31.05 -17.22 0.86
CA GLN A 131 -30.90 -16.61 -0.46
C GLN A 131 -29.94 -17.45 -1.30
N VAL A 132 -30.36 -17.74 -2.53
CA VAL A 132 -29.60 -18.51 -3.52
C VAL A 132 -29.52 -17.72 -4.83
N VAL A 133 -28.44 -17.91 -5.57
CA VAL A 133 -28.20 -17.28 -6.87
C VAL A 133 -28.21 -18.34 -7.97
N VAL A 134 -28.72 -17.99 -9.15
CA VAL A 134 -28.63 -18.85 -10.35
C VAL A 134 -27.22 -18.75 -10.94
N PHE A 135 -26.35 -19.72 -10.64
CA PHE A 135 -24.96 -19.69 -11.11
C PHE A 135 -24.79 -20.23 -12.54
N ASP A 136 -25.62 -21.19 -12.96
CA ASP A 136 -25.65 -21.75 -14.32
C ASP A 136 -27.05 -21.55 -14.92
N GLY A 137 -27.22 -20.43 -15.64
CA GLY A 137 -28.50 -19.97 -16.16
C GLY A 137 -28.50 -19.68 -17.67
N PRO A 138 -29.65 -19.37 -18.27
CA PRO A 138 -30.95 -19.17 -17.62
C PRO A 138 -31.68 -20.49 -17.29
N ILE A 139 -32.34 -20.53 -16.12
CA ILE A 139 -33.12 -21.68 -15.66
C ILE A 139 -34.63 -21.47 -15.86
N ASN A 140 -35.42 -22.54 -15.72
CA ASN A 140 -36.87 -22.48 -15.80
C ASN A 140 -37.49 -22.55 -14.40
N LEU A 141 -38.25 -21.52 -14.00
CA LEU A 141 -39.10 -21.57 -12.82
C LEU A 141 -40.36 -22.38 -13.14
N ARG A 142 -40.65 -23.46 -12.39
CA ARG A 142 -41.73 -24.40 -12.72
C ARG A 142 -42.90 -24.41 -11.73
N SER A 143 -44.07 -24.85 -12.18
CA SER A 143 -45.28 -24.95 -11.35
C SER A 143 -45.22 -26.01 -10.25
N SER A 144 -44.34 -27.01 -10.38
CA SER A 144 -44.12 -28.08 -9.39
C SER A 144 -42.71 -28.66 -9.58
N ALA A 145 -42.21 -29.39 -8.59
CA ALA A 145 -40.98 -30.17 -8.73
C ALA A 145 -41.07 -31.14 -9.92
N GLY A 146 -40.07 -31.12 -10.81
CA GLY A 146 -39.93 -32.06 -11.92
C GLY A 146 -39.81 -31.40 -13.31
N THR A 147 -39.05 -32.04 -14.20
CA THR A 147 -38.73 -31.49 -15.54
C THR A 147 -39.92 -31.43 -16.50
N GLY A 148 -41.00 -32.17 -16.22
CA GLY A 148 -42.25 -32.14 -16.96
C GLY A 148 -43.27 -31.09 -16.50
N ALA A 149 -42.98 -30.33 -15.44
CA ALA A 149 -43.89 -29.31 -14.92
C ALA A 149 -43.89 -28.04 -15.79
N THR A 150 -45.04 -27.36 -15.84
CA THR A 150 -45.23 -26.13 -16.62
C THR A 150 -44.21 -25.07 -16.24
N VAL A 151 -43.55 -24.46 -17.23
CA VAL A 151 -42.66 -23.31 -17.03
C VAL A 151 -43.52 -22.07 -16.77
N ILE A 152 -43.27 -21.40 -15.65
CA ILE A 152 -43.88 -20.12 -15.27
C ILE A 152 -43.13 -18.99 -15.96
N GLU A 153 -41.81 -18.95 -15.79
CA GLU A 153 -40.91 -17.98 -16.41
C GLU A 153 -39.49 -18.55 -16.57
N SER A 154 -38.68 -17.89 -17.40
CA SER A 154 -37.24 -18.12 -17.47
C SER A 154 -36.55 -17.14 -16.52
N VAL A 155 -35.74 -17.67 -15.61
CA VAL A 155 -34.97 -16.89 -14.63
C VAL A 155 -33.53 -16.77 -15.16
N PRO A 156 -32.96 -15.56 -15.31
CA PRO A 156 -31.60 -15.40 -15.83
C PRO A 156 -30.55 -15.91 -14.83
N GLN A 157 -29.32 -16.09 -15.33
CA GLN A 157 -28.13 -16.22 -14.47
C GLN A 157 -28.01 -14.97 -13.57
N GLU A 158 -27.33 -15.11 -12.42
CA GLU A 158 -27.16 -14.08 -11.38
C GLU A 158 -28.46 -13.62 -10.69
N ALA A 159 -29.62 -14.20 -11.04
CA ALA A 159 -30.88 -13.88 -10.38
C ALA A 159 -30.89 -14.37 -8.93
N LEU A 160 -31.23 -13.46 -8.01
CA LEU A 160 -31.47 -13.77 -6.61
C LEU A 160 -32.85 -14.41 -6.39
N LEU A 161 -32.84 -15.50 -5.62
CA LEU A 161 -33.99 -16.31 -5.26
C LEU A 161 -34.00 -16.53 -3.74
N THR A 162 -35.18 -16.68 -3.13
CA THR A 162 -35.33 -17.05 -1.71
C THR A 162 -35.97 -18.42 -1.59
N ILE A 163 -35.37 -19.34 -0.83
CA ILE A 163 -35.86 -20.71 -0.63
C ILE A 163 -37.10 -20.70 0.28
N LEU A 164 -38.18 -21.34 -0.18
CA LEU A 164 -39.47 -21.40 0.52
C LEU A 164 -39.83 -22.79 1.08
N SER A 165 -39.15 -23.87 0.65
CA SER A 165 -39.49 -25.24 1.03
C SER A 165 -38.30 -26.08 1.45
N ALA A 166 -38.58 -27.18 2.14
CA ALA A 166 -37.66 -28.31 2.22
C ALA A 166 -37.43 -28.93 0.82
N PRO A 167 -36.31 -29.64 0.59
CA PRO A 167 -36.02 -30.30 -0.68
C PRO A 167 -37.08 -31.36 -1.04
N THR A 168 -37.36 -31.49 -2.34
CA THR A 168 -38.24 -32.53 -2.91
C THR A 168 -37.52 -33.23 -4.07
N ALA A 169 -37.27 -34.54 -3.96
CA ALA A 169 -36.64 -35.30 -5.03
C ALA A 169 -37.62 -35.61 -6.16
N ALA A 170 -37.27 -35.24 -7.41
CA ALA A 170 -38.06 -35.56 -8.59
C ALA A 170 -37.19 -35.64 -9.87
N ASN A 171 -37.45 -36.63 -10.71
CA ASN A 171 -36.76 -36.83 -12.01
C ASN A 171 -35.22 -36.89 -11.96
N GLY A 172 -34.64 -37.35 -10.84
CA GLY A 172 -33.19 -37.42 -10.63
C GLY A 172 -32.57 -36.16 -10.01
N TYR A 173 -33.35 -35.10 -9.80
CA TYR A 173 -32.90 -33.83 -9.21
C TYR A 173 -33.51 -33.60 -7.83
N THR A 174 -32.81 -32.82 -7.01
CA THR A 174 -33.36 -32.22 -5.79
C THR A 174 -34.00 -30.88 -6.15
N TRP A 175 -35.29 -30.70 -5.88
CA TRP A 175 -36.02 -29.48 -6.18
C TRP A 175 -36.34 -28.67 -4.93
N TYR A 176 -36.28 -27.35 -5.07
CA TYR A 176 -36.68 -26.38 -4.06
C TYR A 176 -37.76 -25.45 -4.62
N GLN A 177 -38.76 -25.13 -3.81
CA GLN A 177 -39.64 -24.02 -4.10
C GLN A 177 -38.91 -22.72 -3.74
N VAL A 178 -38.96 -21.73 -4.63
CA VAL A 178 -38.30 -20.44 -4.51
C VAL A 178 -39.25 -19.28 -4.80
N GLN A 179 -38.87 -18.09 -4.33
CA GLN A 179 -39.43 -16.80 -4.74
C GLN A 179 -38.39 -15.97 -5.48
N THR A 180 -38.77 -15.36 -6.61
CA THR A 180 -37.94 -14.38 -7.34
C THR A 180 -38.06 -13.00 -6.70
N ALA A 181 -37.09 -12.10 -6.94
CA ALA A 181 -37.15 -10.71 -6.46
C ALA A 181 -38.42 -9.94 -6.93
N ALA A 182 -39.02 -10.34 -8.05
CA ALA A 182 -40.29 -9.80 -8.54
C ALA A 182 -41.55 -10.40 -7.85
N GLY A 183 -41.35 -11.33 -6.92
CA GLY A 183 -42.39 -11.95 -6.10
C GLY A 183 -43.01 -13.23 -6.66
N ALA A 184 -42.65 -13.65 -7.89
CA ALA A 184 -43.14 -14.89 -8.48
C ALA A 184 -42.61 -16.11 -7.71
N THR A 185 -43.42 -17.18 -7.60
CA THR A 185 -43.02 -18.40 -6.89
C THR A 185 -43.16 -19.64 -7.77
N GLY A 186 -42.26 -20.59 -7.58
CA GLY A 186 -42.20 -21.83 -8.36
C GLY A 186 -41.03 -22.70 -7.94
N TRP A 187 -40.70 -23.71 -8.73
CA TRP A 187 -39.72 -24.74 -8.40
C TRP A 187 -38.51 -24.71 -9.34
N VAL A 188 -37.32 -24.87 -8.77
CA VAL A 188 -36.03 -24.97 -9.46
C VAL A 188 -35.25 -26.18 -8.92
N ALA A 189 -34.31 -26.70 -9.71
CA ALA A 189 -33.43 -27.79 -9.30
C ALA A 189 -32.16 -27.23 -8.64
N ALA A 190 -31.70 -27.88 -7.56
CA ALA A 190 -30.56 -27.46 -6.75
C ALA A 190 -29.26 -27.35 -7.57
N ASP A 191 -29.09 -28.20 -8.58
CA ASP A 191 -27.90 -28.29 -9.43
C ASP A 191 -27.56 -27.00 -10.22
N PHE A 192 -28.47 -26.03 -10.29
CA PHE A 192 -28.29 -24.76 -11.03
C PHE A 192 -28.39 -23.51 -10.14
N ILE A 193 -28.49 -23.72 -8.82
CA ILE A 193 -28.51 -22.66 -7.82
C ILE A 193 -27.47 -22.95 -6.75
N GLU A 194 -26.86 -21.92 -6.21
CA GLU A 194 -25.95 -22.03 -5.08
C GLU A 194 -26.35 -21.04 -3.99
N LEU A 195 -25.93 -21.28 -2.74
CA LEU A 195 -26.09 -20.27 -1.71
C LEU A 195 -25.47 -18.97 -2.21
N VAL A 196 -26.20 -17.86 -2.07
CA VAL A 196 -25.52 -16.56 -2.01
C VAL A 196 -24.57 -16.71 -0.85
N ALA A 197 -23.26 -16.78 -1.14
CA ALA A 197 -22.26 -16.84 -0.11
C ALA A 197 -22.55 -15.68 0.85
N ALA A 198 -22.80 -15.99 2.13
CA ALA A 198 -22.78 -14.96 3.16
C ALA A 198 -21.48 -14.19 2.92
N PRO A 199 -21.53 -12.87 2.65
CA PRO A 199 -20.45 -12.16 1.99
C PRO A 199 -19.15 -12.54 2.67
N VAL A 200 -18.27 -13.24 1.93
CA VAL A 200 -16.94 -13.66 2.41
C VAL A 200 -16.38 -12.41 3.06
N PRO A 201 -16.18 -12.33 4.39
CA PRO A 201 -16.02 -11.06 5.09
C PRO A 201 -14.92 -10.28 4.38
N PRO A 202 -15.28 -9.29 3.54
CA PRO A 202 -14.33 -8.82 2.56
C PRO A 202 -13.29 -8.00 3.28
N LEU A 203 -12.14 -7.82 2.64
CA LEU A 203 -11.03 -7.09 3.22
C LEU A 203 -11.55 -5.83 3.91
N ASP A 204 -11.39 -5.74 5.24
CA ASP A 204 -11.57 -4.49 5.97
C ASP A 204 -10.39 -3.58 5.55
N GLY A 205 -10.46 -3.12 4.30
CA GLY A 205 -9.77 -1.94 3.84
C GLY A 205 -10.23 -0.85 4.79
N ASN A 206 -9.34 -0.51 5.72
CA ASN A 206 -9.61 0.35 6.86
C ASN A 206 -9.69 1.81 6.38
N LEU A 207 -10.65 2.06 5.49
CA LEU A 207 -10.86 3.28 4.75
C LEU A 207 -11.32 4.36 5.71
N THR A 208 -10.65 5.50 5.62
CA THR A 208 -10.92 6.72 6.34
C THR A 208 -11.29 7.83 5.36
N VAL A 209 -11.97 8.88 5.84
CA VAL A 209 -12.26 10.06 5.02
C VAL A 209 -10.96 10.65 4.45
N GLY A 210 -10.96 10.91 3.16
CA GLY A 210 -9.79 11.31 2.37
C GLY A 210 -9.22 10.17 1.52
N ASP A 211 -9.30 8.91 1.98
CA ASP A 211 -8.69 7.79 1.25
C ASP A 211 -9.26 7.62 -0.15
N HIS A 212 -8.40 7.26 -1.11
CA HIS A 212 -8.87 6.74 -2.38
C HIS A 212 -9.19 5.25 -2.27
N ALA A 213 -10.09 4.82 -3.12
CA ALA A 213 -10.53 3.45 -3.23
C ALA A 213 -10.73 3.07 -4.70
N VAL A 214 -10.61 1.78 -4.99
CA VAL A 214 -10.88 1.21 -6.31
C VAL A 214 -11.88 0.08 -6.16
N VAL A 215 -12.86 0.01 -7.05
CA VAL A 215 -13.79 -1.13 -7.11
C VAL A 215 -13.03 -2.36 -7.60
N VAL A 216 -12.91 -3.39 -6.77
CA VAL A 216 -12.22 -4.64 -7.12
C VAL A 216 -13.16 -5.73 -7.63
N ASP A 217 -14.43 -5.67 -7.22
CA ASP A 217 -15.46 -6.63 -7.59
C ASP A 217 -16.75 -5.87 -7.94
N GLY A 218 -16.87 -5.49 -9.21
CA GLY A 218 -18.04 -4.83 -9.80
C GLY A 218 -18.76 -5.74 -10.80
N PRO A 219 -20.01 -5.44 -11.15
CA PRO A 219 -20.68 -4.14 -10.96
C PRO A 219 -21.28 -3.93 -9.56
N VAL A 220 -20.97 -2.80 -8.92
CA VAL A 220 -21.49 -2.45 -7.58
C VAL A 220 -22.40 -1.21 -7.61
N ASN A 221 -23.48 -1.24 -6.85
CA ASN A 221 -24.46 -0.16 -6.79
C ASN A 221 -24.01 1.00 -5.89
N LEU A 222 -23.93 2.21 -6.45
CA LEU A 222 -23.81 3.46 -5.70
C LEU A 222 -25.21 3.93 -5.28
N ARG A 223 -25.42 4.19 -3.99
CA ARG A 223 -26.75 4.49 -3.39
C ARG A 223 -26.83 5.89 -2.78
N ASN A 224 -28.04 6.40 -2.57
CA ASN A 224 -28.22 7.73 -1.93
C ASN A 224 -27.99 7.73 -0.41
N ALA A 225 -27.97 6.57 0.25
CA ALA A 225 -27.68 6.39 1.67
C ALA A 225 -27.11 4.98 1.94
N ALA A 226 -26.43 4.81 3.09
CA ALA A 226 -25.90 3.54 3.54
C ALA A 226 -27.01 2.49 3.75
N GLY A 227 -26.94 1.36 3.05
CA GLY A 227 -27.84 0.21 3.18
C GLY A 227 -28.36 -0.31 1.83
N THR A 228 -28.55 -1.62 1.72
CA THR A 228 -28.95 -2.32 0.49
C THR A 228 -30.38 -2.01 0.03
N GLY A 229 -31.23 -1.51 0.93
CA GLY A 229 -32.58 -1.05 0.63
C GLY A 229 -32.68 0.37 0.05
N ASN A 230 -31.60 1.16 0.04
CA ASN A 230 -31.62 2.56 -0.40
C ASN A 230 -31.58 2.71 -1.93
N ALA A 231 -32.04 3.87 -2.44
CA ALA A 231 -32.16 4.10 -3.87
C ALA A 231 -30.79 4.11 -4.57
N VAL A 232 -30.68 3.38 -5.67
CA VAL A 232 -29.50 3.35 -6.53
C VAL A 232 -29.43 4.67 -7.31
N VAL A 233 -28.30 5.36 -7.23
CA VAL A 233 -28.00 6.61 -7.95
C VAL A 233 -26.93 6.45 -9.03
N GLY A 234 -26.23 5.31 -9.05
CA GLY A 234 -25.29 4.93 -10.10
C GLY A 234 -24.85 3.48 -9.95
N VAL A 235 -24.10 2.97 -10.93
CA VAL A 235 -23.46 1.65 -10.90
C VAL A 235 -21.99 1.86 -11.25
N LEU A 236 -21.10 1.38 -10.38
CA LEU A 236 -19.66 1.44 -10.54
C LEU A 236 -19.15 0.10 -11.10
N GLN A 237 -18.13 0.15 -11.94
CA GLN A 237 -17.48 -1.01 -12.57
C GLN A 237 -16.15 -1.33 -11.88
N THR A 238 -15.65 -2.56 -12.03
CA THR A 238 -14.30 -2.93 -11.59
C THR A 238 -13.26 -1.99 -12.22
N GLY A 239 -12.40 -1.42 -11.39
CA GLY A 239 -11.41 -0.40 -11.77
C GLY A 239 -11.87 1.05 -11.62
N ASP A 240 -13.15 1.32 -11.33
CA ASP A 240 -13.60 2.69 -11.02
C ASP A 240 -12.93 3.20 -9.75
N THR A 241 -12.36 4.41 -9.82
CA THR A 241 -11.68 5.06 -8.69
C THR A 241 -12.58 6.08 -7.99
N LEU A 242 -12.46 6.11 -6.67
CA LEU A 242 -13.35 6.80 -5.75
C LEU A 242 -12.55 7.50 -4.66
N THR A 243 -13.00 8.66 -4.19
CA THR A 243 -12.49 9.29 -2.96
C THR A 243 -13.51 9.11 -1.85
N VAL A 244 -13.09 8.62 -0.68
CA VAL A 244 -13.95 8.42 0.50
C VAL A 244 -14.22 9.76 1.17
N THR A 245 -15.48 10.20 1.16
CA THR A 245 -15.92 11.49 1.71
C THR A 245 -16.66 11.36 3.05
N GLY A 246 -16.95 10.14 3.52
CA GLY A 246 -17.70 9.91 4.76
C GLY A 246 -17.84 8.44 5.14
N GLY A 247 -18.23 8.19 6.40
CA GLY A 247 -18.26 6.85 7.00
C GLY A 247 -17.08 6.61 7.95
N PRO A 248 -16.88 5.36 8.42
CA PRO A 248 -17.70 4.17 8.15
C PRO A 248 -19.11 4.24 8.79
N VAL A 249 -20.11 3.64 8.14
CA VAL A 249 -21.46 3.41 8.69
C VAL A 249 -21.84 1.94 8.53
N ALA A 250 -22.14 1.25 9.63
CA ALA A 250 -22.61 -0.13 9.58
C ALA A 250 -24.12 -0.21 9.23
N ALA A 251 -24.46 -0.93 8.15
CA ALA A 251 -25.86 -1.19 7.76
C ALA A 251 -25.96 -2.47 6.92
N ASP A 252 -27.02 -3.26 7.12
CA ASP A 252 -27.32 -4.50 6.36
C ASP A 252 -26.14 -5.50 6.30
N SER A 253 -25.42 -5.65 7.41
CA SER A 253 -24.19 -6.47 7.56
C SER A 253 -22.98 -6.01 6.74
N TYR A 254 -23.01 -4.79 6.19
CA TYR A 254 -21.88 -4.16 5.49
C TYR A 254 -21.38 -2.90 6.22
N THR A 255 -20.09 -2.62 6.06
CA THR A 255 -19.51 -1.30 6.33
C THR A 255 -19.67 -0.44 5.08
N TRP A 256 -20.37 0.68 5.20
CA TRP A 256 -20.64 1.61 4.11
C TRP A 256 -19.77 2.86 4.19
N TYR A 257 -19.33 3.32 3.02
CA TYR A 257 -18.57 4.55 2.84
C TYR A 257 -19.32 5.47 1.89
N GLN A 258 -19.37 6.76 2.25
CA GLN A 258 -19.76 7.79 1.30
C GLN A 258 -18.55 8.09 0.42
N VAL A 259 -18.76 8.16 -0.88
CA VAL A 259 -17.72 8.35 -1.88
C VAL A 259 -18.08 9.42 -2.90
N SER A 260 -17.06 10.03 -3.49
CA SER A 260 -17.13 10.81 -4.72
C SER A 260 -16.39 10.08 -5.84
N THR A 261 -17.03 9.99 -6.99
CA THR A 261 -16.40 9.52 -8.25
C THR A 261 -15.55 10.62 -8.89
N ALA A 262 -14.62 10.25 -9.78
CA ALA A 262 -13.84 11.21 -10.58
C ALA A 262 -14.69 12.17 -11.43
N ILE A 263 -15.93 11.81 -11.76
CA ILE A 263 -16.90 12.66 -12.50
C ILE A 263 -17.80 13.50 -11.57
N GLY A 264 -17.51 13.54 -10.26
CA GLY A 264 -18.22 14.35 -9.27
C GLY A 264 -19.58 13.79 -8.82
N SER A 265 -19.97 12.59 -9.25
CA SER A 265 -21.14 11.90 -8.70
C SER A 265 -20.83 11.38 -7.30
N THR A 266 -21.71 11.63 -6.33
CA THR A 266 -21.56 11.20 -4.93
C THR A 266 -22.63 10.20 -4.52
N GLY A 267 -22.30 9.34 -3.54
CA GLY A 267 -23.24 8.36 -2.98
C GLY A 267 -22.57 7.46 -1.96
N TRP A 268 -23.24 6.38 -1.60
CA TRP A 268 -22.79 5.38 -0.64
C TRP A 268 -22.58 4.03 -1.33
N VAL A 269 -21.46 3.39 -1.02
CA VAL A 269 -21.10 2.04 -1.50
C VAL A 269 -20.63 1.20 -0.31
N ALA A 270 -20.83 -0.10 -0.36
CA ALA A 270 -20.29 -0.99 0.66
C ALA A 270 -18.78 -1.17 0.43
N GLY A 271 -17.97 -0.93 1.47
CA GLY A 271 -16.51 -1.10 1.44
C GLY A 271 -16.08 -2.52 1.08
N ALA A 272 -16.98 -3.48 1.26
CA ALA A 272 -16.90 -4.85 0.77
C ALA A 272 -16.39 -5.04 -0.67
N PHE A 273 -16.66 -4.08 -1.56
CA PHE A 273 -16.31 -4.15 -2.98
C PHE A 273 -15.16 -3.21 -3.35
N LEU A 274 -14.51 -2.62 -2.35
CA LEU A 274 -13.45 -1.63 -2.48
C LEU A 274 -12.13 -2.17 -1.93
N ASP A 275 -11.04 -2.00 -2.68
CA ASP A 275 -9.72 -1.93 -2.07
C ASP A 275 -9.35 -0.47 -1.79
N LYS A 276 -8.46 -0.28 -0.80
CA LYS A 276 -7.81 1.01 -0.62
C LYS A 276 -6.84 1.25 -1.78
N LEU A 277 -7.21 2.17 -2.66
CA LEU A 277 -6.27 2.71 -3.63
C LEU A 277 -5.35 3.65 -2.85
N GLY A 278 -4.04 3.46 -2.99
CA GLY A 278 -3.10 4.46 -2.49
C GLY A 278 -3.20 5.77 -3.29
N TRP A 279 -2.33 6.74 -2.97
CA TRP A 279 -2.46 8.07 -3.55
C TRP A 279 -2.26 8.11 -5.07
N THR A 280 -2.88 9.10 -5.69
CA THR A 280 -2.91 9.33 -7.13
C THR A 280 -2.22 10.66 -7.47
N SER A 281 -1.81 10.83 -8.73
CA SER A 281 -1.11 12.07 -9.11
C SER A 281 -2.04 13.28 -8.99
N GLY A 282 -1.62 14.28 -8.20
CA GLY A 282 -2.41 15.46 -7.86
C GLY A 282 -2.87 15.50 -6.41
N ASP A 283 -2.87 14.36 -5.70
CA ASP A 283 -3.15 14.34 -4.26
C ASP A 283 -2.11 15.12 -3.48
N ILE A 284 -2.55 15.81 -2.43
CA ILE A 284 -1.68 16.52 -1.51
C ILE A 284 -1.53 15.69 -0.24
N VAL A 285 -0.30 15.43 0.14
CA VAL A 285 0.08 14.66 1.32
C VAL A 285 0.94 15.51 2.24
N TYR A 286 1.05 15.14 3.51
CA TYR A 286 2.01 15.67 4.46
C TYR A 286 2.84 14.55 5.09
N VAL A 287 4.06 14.87 5.53
CA VAL A 287 4.95 13.93 6.23
C VAL A 287 4.43 13.68 7.65
N ASN A 288 4.11 12.43 7.97
CA ASN A 288 3.52 12.02 9.26
C ASN A 288 4.54 11.29 10.17
N THR A 289 5.82 11.68 10.07
CA THR A 289 6.93 11.18 10.89
C THR A 289 7.95 12.30 11.08
N ASP A 290 8.84 12.20 12.07
CA ASP A 290 9.81 13.24 12.42
C ASP A 290 10.66 13.66 11.21
N SER A 291 11.16 12.68 10.42
CA SER A 291 11.93 12.91 9.20
C SER A 291 11.80 11.77 8.18
N LEU A 292 11.87 12.11 6.90
CA LEU A 292 11.63 11.23 5.76
C LEU A 292 12.56 11.59 4.59
N ASN A 293 13.38 10.63 4.15
CA ASN A 293 14.33 10.85 3.05
C ASN A 293 13.62 10.81 1.68
N VAL A 294 13.78 11.88 0.89
CA VAL A 294 13.39 11.94 -0.53
C VAL A 294 14.50 11.35 -1.38
N ARG A 295 14.18 10.45 -2.30
CA ARG A 295 15.16 9.67 -3.07
C ARG A 295 15.03 9.81 -4.58
N SER A 296 16.11 9.50 -5.29
CA SER A 296 16.18 9.50 -6.75
C SER A 296 15.25 8.49 -7.42
N GLU A 297 15.14 7.29 -6.82
CA GLU A 297 14.32 6.17 -7.30
C GLU A 297 13.61 5.49 -6.11
N ALA A 298 12.58 4.70 -6.36
CA ALA A 298 11.92 3.89 -5.33
C ALA A 298 12.89 2.83 -4.77
N GLY A 299 13.01 2.75 -3.44
CA GLY A 299 13.83 1.75 -2.74
C GLY A 299 14.76 2.34 -1.66
N LEU A 300 15.17 1.51 -0.72
CA LEU A 300 16.05 1.90 0.41
C LEU A 300 17.52 2.11 -0.02
N ASN A 301 17.90 1.55 -1.17
CA ASN A 301 19.27 1.59 -1.70
C ASN A 301 19.52 2.72 -2.71
N SER A 302 18.49 3.47 -3.13
CA SER A 302 18.64 4.59 -4.07
C SER A 302 19.21 5.84 -3.38
N THR A 303 19.86 6.71 -4.15
CA THR A 303 20.49 7.94 -3.63
C THR A 303 19.44 8.85 -3.00
N VAL A 304 19.69 9.26 -1.75
CA VAL A 304 18.94 10.32 -1.06
C VAL A 304 19.26 11.65 -1.73
N LEU A 305 18.22 12.36 -2.15
CA LEU A 305 18.29 13.70 -2.74
C LEU A 305 18.14 14.79 -1.69
N ASP A 306 17.25 14.56 -0.71
CA ASP A 306 16.91 15.52 0.34
C ASP A 306 16.23 14.80 1.53
N THR A 307 15.98 15.51 2.63
CA THR A 307 15.22 15.02 3.79
C THR A 307 14.12 16.02 4.15
N ILE A 308 12.87 15.55 4.18
CA ILE A 308 11.69 16.33 4.56
C ILE A 308 11.17 15.89 5.94
N PHE A 309 10.50 16.78 6.66
CA PHE A 309 10.23 16.63 8.10
C PHE A 309 8.72 16.73 8.40
N GLN A 310 8.31 16.33 9.61
CA GLN A 310 6.88 16.26 9.98
C GLN A 310 6.09 17.52 9.59
N GLY A 311 4.91 17.34 9.00
CA GLY A 311 4.05 18.42 8.53
C GLY A 311 4.41 18.99 7.15
N THR A 312 5.57 18.64 6.56
CA THR A 312 5.92 19.08 5.19
C THR A 312 4.88 18.57 4.20
N THR A 313 4.16 19.47 3.54
CA THR A 313 3.17 19.18 2.49
C THR A 313 3.81 19.01 1.12
N ALA A 314 3.37 18.03 0.34
CA ALA A 314 3.87 17.74 -1.01
C ALA A 314 2.75 17.23 -1.93
N VAL A 315 2.91 17.39 -3.25
CA VAL A 315 2.00 16.82 -4.26
C VAL A 315 2.50 15.46 -4.72
N ILE A 316 1.63 14.46 -4.79
CA ILE A 316 1.93 13.18 -5.41
C ILE A 316 2.03 13.37 -6.93
N THR A 317 3.14 12.94 -7.52
CA THR A 317 3.44 13.02 -8.97
C THR A 317 3.56 11.66 -9.65
N GLY A 318 3.46 10.56 -8.88
CA GLY A 318 3.45 9.20 -9.41
C GLY A 318 3.59 8.14 -8.32
N GLY A 319 3.28 6.89 -8.67
CA GLY A 319 3.23 5.75 -7.76
C GLY A 319 1.82 5.12 -7.67
N PRO A 320 1.63 4.10 -6.82
CA PRO A 320 2.68 3.43 -6.04
C PRO A 320 3.69 2.69 -6.92
N SER A 321 4.90 2.55 -6.42
CA SER A 321 5.88 1.57 -6.89
C SER A 321 6.36 0.74 -5.71
N THR A 322 6.01 -0.54 -5.67
CA THR A 322 6.37 -1.43 -4.57
C THR A 322 7.81 -1.93 -4.72
N VAL A 323 8.70 -1.52 -3.81
CA VAL A 323 10.14 -1.88 -3.79
C VAL A 323 10.57 -2.09 -2.34
N ASP A 324 11.41 -3.10 -2.09
CA ASP A 324 11.87 -3.50 -0.74
C ASP A 324 10.70 -3.81 0.23
N ASN A 325 9.61 -4.39 -0.29
CA ASN A 325 8.34 -4.65 0.42
C ASN A 325 7.69 -3.39 1.04
N ARG A 326 7.94 -2.21 0.44
CA ARG A 326 7.28 -0.94 0.78
C ARG A 326 6.72 -0.30 -0.48
N ASP A 327 5.60 0.39 -0.36
CA ASP A 327 5.11 1.25 -1.42
C ASP A 327 5.84 2.59 -1.41
N TRP A 328 6.27 3.03 -2.58
CA TRP A 328 6.92 4.31 -2.78
C TRP A 328 6.07 5.22 -3.66
N TYR A 329 5.99 6.49 -3.29
CA TYR A 329 5.37 7.53 -4.09
C TYR A 329 6.40 8.56 -4.50
N ARG A 330 6.32 9.01 -5.74
CA ARG A 330 7.07 10.17 -6.21
C ARG A 330 6.31 11.43 -5.82
N ILE A 331 6.91 12.29 -5.03
CA ILE A 331 6.35 13.57 -4.60
C ILE A 331 7.05 14.75 -5.30
N ASP A 332 6.41 15.91 -5.26
CA ASP A 332 7.00 17.23 -5.53
C ASP A 332 6.67 18.19 -4.37
N VAL A 333 7.70 18.78 -3.79
CA VAL A 333 7.60 19.74 -2.68
C VAL A 333 7.67 21.15 -3.25
N SER A 334 6.59 21.59 -3.89
CA SER A 334 6.45 22.96 -4.44
C SER A 334 7.58 23.36 -5.39
N GLY A 335 8.11 22.42 -6.18
CA GLY A 335 9.24 22.59 -7.08
C GLY A 335 10.63 22.72 -6.42
N VAL A 336 10.75 22.61 -5.09
CA VAL A 336 12.04 22.63 -4.36
C VAL A 336 12.79 21.31 -4.54
N VAL A 337 12.09 20.20 -4.32
CA VAL A 337 12.60 18.85 -4.56
C VAL A 337 11.48 17.95 -5.07
N SER A 338 11.79 17.09 -6.05
CA SER A 338 10.91 16.00 -6.46
C SER A 338 11.67 14.67 -6.44
N GLY A 339 11.06 13.64 -5.86
CA GLY A 339 11.68 12.32 -5.70
C GLY A 339 10.77 11.33 -4.99
N TRP A 340 11.26 10.12 -4.74
CA TRP A 340 10.50 9.02 -4.15
C TRP A 340 10.63 8.98 -2.63
N VAL A 341 9.51 8.77 -1.95
CA VAL A 341 9.41 8.58 -0.49
C VAL A 341 8.56 7.35 -0.18
N ALA A 342 8.82 6.70 0.96
CA ALA A 342 8.04 5.54 1.39
C ALA A 342 6.68 5.96 1.96
N ALA A 343 5.62 5.28 1.52
CA ALA A 343 4.23 5.67 1.76
C ALA A 343 3.82 5.67 3.23
N GLU A 344 4.35 4.74 4.03
CA GLU A 344 4.04 4.56 5.46
C GLU A 344 4.35 5.80 6.33
N TYR A 345 5.10 6.77 5.80
CA TYR A 345 5.50 8.01 6.48
C TYR A 345 4.76 9.25 5.98
N LEU A 346 3.73 9.09 5.16
CA LEU A 346 2.89 10.15 4.61
C LEU A 346 1.42 9.98 5.05
N ALA A 347 0.66 11.06 5.02
CA ALA A 347 -0.80 11.08 5.21
C ALA A 347 -1.42 12.19 4.34
N LEU A 348 -2.74 12.17 4.12
CA LEU A 348 -3.41 13.16 3.25
C LEU A 348 -3.54 14.55 3.90
N SER A 349 -3.55 15.59 3.07
CA SER A 349 -3.70 17.00 3.48
C SER A 349 -4.68 17.74 2.55
N ASP A 350 -5.68 18.41 3.14
CA ASP A 350 -6.52 19.38 2.42
C ASP A 350 -5.82 20.74 2.23
N ALA A 351 -4.73 21.00 2.98
CA ALA A 351 -3.95 22.22 2.83
C ALA A 351 -3.03 22.10 1.62
N PRO A 352 -3.03 23.09 0.68
CA PRO A 352 -2.14 23.08 -0.47
C PRO A 352 -0.68 23.16 -0.03
N PRO A 353 0.27 22.70 -0.87
CA PRO A 353 1.68 22.76 -0.56
C PRO A 353 2.12 24.18 -0.19
N VAL A 354 2.55 24.38 1.06
CA VAL A 354 3.30 25.60 1.40
C VAL A 354 4.68 25.47 0.78
N THR A 355 5.13 26.51 0.08
CA THR A 355 6.51 26.59 -0.40
C THR A 355 7.44 26.69 0.80
N PRO A 356 8.42 25.77 0.96
CA PRO A 356 9.57 26.06 1.80
C PRO A 356 10.21 27.37 1.28
N PRO A 357 10.37 28.38 2.14
CA PRO A 357 10.89 29.68 1.72
C PRO A 357 12.33 29.57 1.20
N SER A 358 12.61 30.31 0.13
CA SER A 358 13.84 30.19 -0.63
C SER A 358 15.05 30.80 0.09
N GLY A 359 16.03 29.97 0.45
CA GLY A 359 17.33 30.46 0.93
C GLY A 359 18.11 29.43 1.75
N SER A 360 18.73 28.42 1.12
CA SER A 360 19.74 27.64 1.84
C SER A 360 21.00 28.50 2.00
N PHE A 361 21.33 28.86 3.24
CA PHE A 361 22.57 29.54 3.59
C PHE A 361 23.58 28.52 4.12
N GLY A 362 24.83 28.66 3.71
CA GLY A 362 25.95 27.83 4.11
C GLY A 362 26.71 28.38 5.31
N ALA A 363 27.48 27.52 5.97
CA ALA A 363 28.37 27.94 7.04
C ALA A 363 29.40 28.98 6.54
N GLY A 364 29.43 30.15 7.18
CA GLY A 364 30.23 31.30 6.78
C GLY A 364 29.45 32.42 6.09
N ASP A 365 28.20 32.19 5.68
CA ASP A 365 27.34 33.23 5.12
C ASP A 365 26.96 34.25 6.19
N TRP A 366 26.92 35.53 5.80
CA TRP A 366 26.33 36.60 6.60
C TRP A 366 24.89 36.81 6.14
N ILE A 367 23.95 37.00 7.07
CA ILE A 367 22.52 37.18 6.80
C ILE A 367 21.93 38.29 7.67
N PHE A 368 20.76 38.82 7.27
CA PHE A 368 20.06 39.90 7.96
C PHE A 368 18.61 39.52 8.27
N VAL A 369 18.07 39.95 9.41
CA VAL A 369 16.62 39.85 9.69
C VAL A 369 15.83 40.73 8.72
N SER A 370 14.97 40.12 7.92
CA SER A 370 14.09 40.80 6.94
C SER A 370 12.67 41.02 7.44
N ASP A 371 12.20 40.20 8.39
CA ASP A 371 10.85 40.32 8.97
C ASP A 371 10.90 40.24 10.51
N PRO A 372 10.90 41.40 11.22
CA PRO A 372 11.03 41.47 12.67
C PRO A 372 9.68 41.58 13.41
N PRO A 373 9.61 41.16 14.69
CA PRO A 373 10.71 40.66 15.51
C PRO A 373 10.96 39.15 15.35
N LEU A 374 12.22 38.77 15.14
CA LEU A 374 12.61 37.37 14.95
C LEU A 374 13.19 36.78 16.25
N ASN A 375 12.77 35.58 16.64
CA ASN A 375 13.29 34.92 17.85
C ASN A 375 14.49 34.05 17.52
N LEU A 376 15.63 34.32 18.16
CA LEU A 376 16.79 33.43 18.21
C LEU A 376 16.54 32.36 19.29
N ARG A 377 16.64 31.07 18.94
CA ARG A 377 16.28 29.95 19.83
C ARG A 377 17.44 29.02 20.12
N ASP A 378 17.38 28.27 21.23
CA ASP A 378 18.41 27.29 21.59
C ASP A 378 18.44 26.04 20.70
N THR A 379 17.33 25.77 20.03
CA THR A 379 17.07 24.59 19.20
C THR A 379 16.28 25.00 17.94
N PRO A 380 16.38 24.25 16.83
CA PRO A 380 15.65 24.52 15.59
C PRO A 380 14.17 24.12 15.72
N SER A 381 13.43 24.80 16.59
CA SER A 381 12.03 24.54 16.89
C SER A 381 11.33 25.80 17.42
N THR A 382 10.09 26.02 17.00
CA THR A 382 9.16 27.02 17.56
C THR A 382 8.87 26.82 19.05
N SER A 383 9.11 25.61 19.58
CA SER A 383 9.04 25.27 21.01
C SER A 383 10.36 25.46 21.75
N GLY A 384 11.48 25.70 21.04
CA GLY A 384 12.80 25.95 21.63
C GLY A 384 12.85 27.21 22.49
N GLN A 385 13.72 27.24 23.50
CA GLN A 385 13.85 28.38 24.40
C GLN A 385 14.31 29.61 23.62
N ILE A 386 13.59 30.72 23.77
CA ILE A 386 14.00 32.01 23.19
C ILE A 386 15.23 32.51 23.94
N LEU A 387 16.35 32.65 23.22
CA LEU A 387 17.62 33.19 23.72
C LEU A 387 17.69 34.70 23.55
N ALA A 388 17.19 35.22 22.42
CA ALA A 388 17.11 36.64 22.11
C ALA A 388 15.95 36.93 21.16
N SER A 389 15.57 38.20 21.05
CA SER A 389 14.64 38.71 20.05
C SER A 389 15.34 39.80 19.23
N LEU A 390 15.33 39.63 17.92
CA LEU A 390 16.13 40.36 16.94
C LEU A 390 15.25 41.38 16.20
N ALA A 391 15.83 42.56 15.94
CA ALA A 391 15.21 43.66 15.21
C ALA A 391 15.49 43.56 13.70
N GLY A 392 14.77 44.36 12.90
CA GLY A 392 14.92 44.37 11.45
C GLY A 392 16.28 44.95 11.05
N GLY A 393 17.01 44.23 10.20
CA GLY A 393 18.37 44.56 9.80
C GLY A 393 19.47 44.03 10.74
N ASP A 394 19.13 43.31 11.82
CA ASP A 394 20.14 42.67 12.67
C ASP A 394 20.92 41.63 11.86
N GLY A 395 22.25 41.75 11.86
CA GLY A 395 23.17 40.89 11.12
C GLY A 395 23.65 39.68 11.92
N MET A 396 23.80 38.54 11.26
CA MET A 396 24.18 37.26 11.88
C MET A 396 25.12 36.45 10.98
N LEU A 397 26.03 35.68 11.57
CA LEU A 397 26.81 34.68 10.83
C LEU A 397 26.10 33.31 10.90
N VAL A 398 25.94 32.64 9.76
CA VAL A 398 25.53 31.24 9.70
C VAL A 398 26.72 30.33 10.05
N LEU A 399 26.53 29.44 11.03
CA LEU A 399 27.58 28.58 11.60
C LEU A 399 27.63 27.16 11.02
N GLY A 400 26.55 26.71 10.40
CA GLY A 400 26.36 25.33 9.95
C GLY A 400 25.47 25.24 8.72
N GLU A 401 25.20 24.02 8.29
CA GLU A 401 24.19 23.77 7.25
C GLU A 401 22.79 24.13 7.76
N THR A 402 21.88 24.46 6.85
CA THR A 402 20.47 24.70 7.18
C THR A 402 19.84 23.39 7.67
N VAL A 403 19.20 23.40 8.84
CA VAL A 403 18.50 22.24 9.43
C VAL A 403 17.00 22.52 9.49
N MET A 404 16.15 21.49 9.50
CA MET A 404 14.70 21.67 9.53
C MET A 404 14.10 21.36 10.90
N GLY A 405 12.97 21.97 11.22
CA GLY A 405 12.17 21.66 12.41
C GLY A 405 10.87 22.46 12.48
N ASP A 406 9.80 21.86 13.01
CA ASP A 406 8.45 22.46 13.10
C ASP A 406 7.89 23.02 11.77
N GLY A 407 8.30 22.46 10.63
CA GLY A 407 7.92 22.95 9.29
C GLY A 407 8.76 24.11 8.76
N TYR A 408 9.71 24.62 9.55
CA TYR A 408 10.62 25.70 9.15
C TYR A 408 11.99 25.15 8.77
N ALA A 409 12.65 25.82 7.83
CA ALA A 409 14.10 25.79 7.72
C ALA A 409 14.71 26.70 8.80
N TRP A 410 15.81 26.26 9.41
CA TRP A 410 16.53 26.97 10.47
C TRP A 410 18.01 27.06 10.15
N ASN A 411 18.56 28.25 10.25
CA ASN A 411 20.00 28.45 10.22
C ASN A 411 20.51 28.48 11.67
N GLN A 412 21.50 27.65 11.98
CA GLN A 412 22.30 27.86 13.18
C GLN A 412 23.15 29.11 12.97
N VAL A 413 23.02 30.09 13.87
CA VAL A 413 23.63 31.41 13.73
C VAL A 413 24.35 31.88 15.00
N GLU A 414 25.32 32.77 14.82
CA GLU A 414 25.87 33.62 15.87
C GLU A 414 25.35 35.06 15.69
N ASN A 415 24.74 35.61 16.74
CA ASN A 415 24.41 37.03 16.85
C ASN A 415 24.96 37.55 18.19
N GLU A 416 25.80 38.58 18.16
CA GLU A 416 26.46 39.18 19.34
C GLU A 416 27.16 38.18 20.30
N GLY A 417 27.65 37.05 19.80
CA GLY A 417 28.25 35.98 20.62
C GLY A 417 27.25 35.02 21.28
N ILE A 418 25.95 35.17 20.99
CA ILE A 418 24.91 34.19 21.31
C ILE A 418 24.75 33.27 20.11
N THR A 419 24.96 31.96 20.32
CA THR A 419 24.67 30.93 19.32
C THR A 419 23.25 30.41 19.51
N GLY A 420 22.49 30.33 18.42
CA GLY A 420 21.14 29.76 18.40
C GLY A 420 20.66 29.45 16.99
N TYR A 421 19.36 29.31 16.82
CA TYR A 421 18.69 29.04 15.56
C TYR A 421 17.67 30.12 15.24
N VAL A 422 17.63 30.56 13.99
CA VAL A 422 16.59 31.44 13.44
C VAL A 422 15.93 30.77 12.24
N ALA A 423 14.63 30.97 12.06
CA ALA A 423 13.93 30.43 10.90
C ALA A 423 14.30 31.22 9.64
N THR A 424 14.72 30.48 8.61
CA THR A 424 15.33 30.94 7.35
C THR A 424 14.45 31.91 6.56
N GLU A 425 13.14 31.89 6.76
CA GLU A 425 12.19 32.72 6.00
C GLU A 425 12.13 34.18 6.43
N TYR A 426 12.52 34.44 7.67
CA TYR A 426 12.52 35.77 8.28
C TYR A 426 13.89 36.45 8.14
N VAL A 427 14.79 35.87 7.33
CA VAL A 427 16.14 36.36 7.06
C VAL A 427 16.43 36.43 5.56
N THR A 428 17.36 37.29 5.19
CA THR A 428 17.85 37.45 3.81
C THR A 428 19.38 37.37 3.76
N GLY A 429 19.91 37.06 2.57
CA GLY A 429 21.35 36.97 2.32
C GLY A 429 22.08 38.29 2.56
N GLY A 430 23.36 38.20 2.88
CA GLY A 430 24.24 39.34 3.13
C GLY A 430 24.63 40.11 1.86
N PHE A 431 25.51 41.10 2.05
CA PHE A 431 25.92 42.01 0.99
C PHE A 431 26.56 41.29 -0.21
N ALA A 432 26.07 41.58 -1.41
CA ALA A 432 26.75 41.24 -2.65
C ALA A 432 28.01 42.11 -2.85
N LEU A 433 28.95 41.62 -3.66
CA LEU A 433 30.16 42.38 -4.00
C LEU A 433 29.78 43.68 -4.75
N GLY A 434 30.16 44.83 -4.19
CA GLY A 434 29.82 46.15 -4.71
C GLY A 434 28.46 46.69 -4.25
N GLU A 435 27.71 45.95 -3.43
CA GLU A 435 26.45 46.43 -2.85
C GLU A 435 26.68 47.62 -1.92
N VAL A 436 25.71 48.55 -1.87
CA VAL A 436 25.72 49.67 -0.94
C VAL A 436 25.06 49.23 0.38
N ALA A 437 25.85 49.21 1.44
CA ALA A 437 25.41 49.05 2.82
C ALA A 437 25.22 50.41 3.49
N VAL A 438 24.42 50.46 4.55
CA VAL A 438 24.23 51.63 5.41
C VAL A 438 24.69 51.34 6.85
N VAL A 439 25.28 52.34 7.51
CA VAL A 439 25.59 52.25 8.95
C VAL A 439 24.27 52.34 9.75
N VAL A 440 23.79 51.20 10.26
CA VAL A 440 22.51 51.11 10.99
C VAL A 440 22.61 51.55 12.44
N ASP A 441 23.74 51.31 13.09
CA ASP A 441 24.08 51.80 14.43
C ASP A 441 25.47 52.45 14.39
N GLY A 442 25.60 53.67 14.90
CA GLY A 442 26.79 54.49 14.74
C GLY A 442 26.84 55.70 15.67
N PRO A 443 27.97 56.44 15.68
CA PRO A 443 29.04 56.41 14.68
C PRO A 443 30.02 55.25 14.82
N ILE A 444 30.49 54.72 13.68
CA ILE A 444 31.48 53.65 13.61
C ILE A 444 32.84 54.14 13.11
N ASN A 445 33.88 53.32 13.30
CA ASN A 445 35.24 53.61 12.85
C ASN A 445 35.58 52.80 11.59
N LEU A 446 35.85 53.50 10.48
CA LEU A 446 36.51 52.95 9.31
C LEU A 446 38.01 52.81 9.62
N ARG A 447 38.58 51.61 9.48
CA ARG A 447 39.97 51.31 9.88
C ARG A 447 40.86 50.91 8.71
N SER A 448 42.16 51.05 8.88
CA SER A 448 43.17 50.67 7.88
C SER A 448 43.25 49.17 7.61
N ALA A 449 42.88 48.33 8.58
CA ALA A 449 42.84 46.87 8.49
C ALA A 449 41.77 46.30 9.44
N ALA A 450 41.36 45.05 9.22
CA ALA A 450 40.45 44.32 10.10
C ALA A 450 41.05 44.17 11.52
N GLY A 451 40.32 44.62 12.54
CA GLY A 451 40.70 44.55 13.95
C GLY A 451 40.59 45.89 14.70
N THR A 452 40.26 45.84 15.99
CA THR A 452 39.95 47.02 16.82
C THR A 452 41.18 47.88 17.17
N GLY A 453 42.38 47.32 17.07
CA GLY A 453 43.65 48.03 17.31
C GLY A 453 44.17 48.85 16.11
N ASN A 454 43.60 48.68 14.92
CA ASN A 454 44.11 49.31 13.70
C ASN A 454 43.76 50.81 13.62
N GLN A 455 44.60 51.58 12.91
CA GLN A 455 44.42 53.01 12.70
C GLN A 455 43.02 53.33 12.15
N ILE A 456 42.35 54.28 12.80
CA ILE A 456 41.08 54.84 12.33
C ILE A 456 41.40 55.80 11.17
N LEU A 457 40.79 55.56 10.02
CA LEU A 457 40.86 56.41 8.82
C LEU A 457 39.80 57.50 8.87
N GLN A 458 38.57 57.14 9.28
CA GLN A 458 37.39 58.00 9.25
C GLN A 458 36.38 57.53 10.30
N SER A 459 35.54 58.44 10.79
CA SER A 459 34.34 58.09 11.55
C SER A 459 33.12 58.24 10.65
N LEU A 460 32.30 57.20 10.59
CA LEU A 460 31.10 57.13 9.76
C LEU A 460 29.88 57.28 10.66
N ALA A 461 29.05 58.30 10.42
CA ALA A 461 27.81 58.50 11.17
C ALA A 461 26.77 57.42 10.85
N GLN A 462 25.77 57.25 11.72
CA GLN A 462 24.57 56.49 11.40
C GLN A 462 23.92 57.05 10.12
N GLY A 463 23.47 56.18 9.22
CA GLY A 463 22.98 56.53 7.89
C GLY A 463 24.06 56.76 6.82
N ALA A 464 25.35 56.67 7.16
CA ALA A 464 26.42 56.74 6.16
C ALA A 464 26.37 55.52 5.22
N GLN A 465 26.50 55.75 3.92
CA GLN A 465 26.53 54.70 2.90
C GLN A 465 27.97 54.29 2.53
N VAL A 466 28.18 53.00 2.36
CA VAL A 466 29.47 52.41 1.96
C VAL A 466 29.27 51.27 0.96
N SER A 467 30.13 51.14 -0.04
CA SER A 467 30.13 50.00 -0.97
C SER A 467 30.96 48.85 -0.41
N VAL A 468 30.41 47.65 -0.34
CA VAL A 468 31.06 46.47 0.24
C VAL A 468 32.00 45.79 -0.77
N LEU A 469 33.23 45.50 -0.36
CA LEU A 469 34.30 44.96 -1.21
C LEU A 469 34.66 43.49 -0.95
N ASN A 470 34.03 42.83 0.02
CA ASN A 470 34.18 41.41 0.27
C ASN A 470 32.85 40.79 0.72
N VAL A 471 32.53 39.62 0.18
CA VAL A 471 31.36 38.82 0.60
C VAL A 471 31.70 37.88 1.77
N ASN A 472 32.98 37.48 1.90
CA ASN A 472 33.47 36.68 3.02
C ASN A 472 34.16 37.60 4.05
N PRO A 473 33.58 37.84 5.24
CA PRO A 473 34.18 38.71 6.26
C PRO A 473 35.47 38.13 6.85
N GLN A 474 36.40 39.01 7.25
CA GLN A 474 37.56 38.59 8.05
C GLN A 474 37.19 38.55 9.54
N VAL A 475 37.41 37.41 10.19
CA VAL A 475 37.15 37.27 11.63
C VAL A 475 38.40 37.63 12.43
N ILE A 476 38.36 38.73 13.17
CA ILE A 476 39.44 39.18 14.05
C ILE A 476 38.84 39.51 15.41
N ASP A 477 39.33 38.87 16.47
CA ASP A 477 38.86 39.03 17.86
C ASP A 477 37.34 38.81 18.05
N GLY A 478 36.75 37.85 17.32
CA GLY A 478 35.29 37.59 17.36
C GLY A 478 34.45 38.69 16.69
N ILE A 479 35.06 39.52 15.85
CA ILE A 479 34.37 40.55 15.07
C ILE A 479 34.53 40.22 13.59
N TYR A 480 33.40 40.18 12.89
CA TYR A 480 33.31 40.04 11.44
C TYR A 480 33.60 41.39 10.78
N TRP A 481 34.72 41.49 10.06
CA TRP A 481 35.15 42.71 9.38
C TRP A 481 34.87 42.65 7.88
N PHE A 482 34.21 43.68 7.39
CA PHE A 482 33.98 43.93 5.98
C PHE A 482 34.88 45.06 5.51
N GLN A 483 35.56 44.85 4.39
CA GLN A 483 36.23 45.88 3.63
C GLN A 483 35.18 46.66 2.85
N VAL A 484 35.24 47.98 2.93
CA VAL A 484 34.26 48.88 2.30
C VAL A 484 34.95 50.10 1.71
N THR A 485 34.30 50.74 0.74
CA THR A 485 34.67 52.06 0.21
C THR A 485 33.55 53.05 0.48
N THR A 486 33.90 54.20 1.05
CA THR A 486 32.96 55.30 1.30
C THR A 486 32.64 56.10 0.04
N THR A 487 31.62 56.95 0.08
CA THR A 487 31.25 57.83 -1.04
C THR A 487 32.34 58.85 -1.42
N ASP A 488 33.21 59.22 -0.48
CA ASP A 488 34.42 60.03 -0.71
C ASP A 488 35.67 59.18 -1.09
N SER A 489 35.45 57.92 -1.51
CA SER A 489 36.46 56.99 -2.03
C SER A 489 37.55 56.57 -1.03
N VAL A 490 37.26 56.60 0.27
CA VAL A 490 38.15 56.05 1.31
C VAL A 490 37.86 54.57 1.48
N THR A 491 38.84 53.72 1.17
CA THR A 491 38.75 52.27 1.40
C THR A 491 39.32 51.90 2.76
N GLY A 492 38.57 51.12 3.53
CA GLY A 492 38.98 50.62 4.84
C GLY A 492 38.12 49.45 5.30
N TRP A 493 38.19 49.14 6.60
CA TRP A 493 37.49 48.03 7.23
C TRP A 493 36.54 48.52 8.33
N VAL A 494 35.33 47.97 8.37
CA VAL A 494 34.31 48.20 9.40
C VAL A 494 33.81 46.87 9.95
N ALA A 495 33.25 46.88 11.15
CA ALA A 495 32.61 45.69 11.71
C ALA A 495 31.20 45.53 11.10
N GLY A 496 30.93 44.37 10.50
CA GLY A 496 29.70 44.09 9.75
C GLY A 496 28.42 44.17 10.59
N ARG A 497 28.52 43.93 11.90
CA ARG A 497 27.39 44.06 12.85
C ARG A 497 26.74 45.46 12.89
N TYR A 498 27.42 46.48 12.38
CA TYR A 498 26.90 47.85 12.31
C TYR A 498 26.50 48.27 10.90
N LEU A 499 26.58 47.36 9.93
CA LEU A 499 26.11 47.55 8.57
C LEU A 499 24.78 46.82 8.39
N GLY A 500 23.85 47.43 7.69
CA GLY A 500 22.62 46.78 7.20
C GLY A 500 22.37 47.11 5.73
N PRO A 501 21.36 46.47 5.11
CA PRO A 501 20.93 46.80 3.76
C PRO A 501 20.40 48.23 3.68
N VAL A 502 20.52 48.88 2.51
CA VAL A 502 19.81 50.14 2.27
C VAL A 502 18.32 49.84 2.13
N THR A 503 17.57 50.11 3.19
CA THR A 503 16.09 50.05 3.17
C THR A 503 15.53 51.12 2.23
N ALA A 504 14.45 50.75 1.53
CA ALA A 504 13.76 51.58 0.54
C ALA A 504 12.77 52.58 1.18
#